data_AF-Q2HG09-F1
#
_entry.id   AF-Q2HG09-F1
#
_cell.length_a   1.000
_cell.length_b   1.000
_cell.length_c   1.000
_cell.angle_alpha   90.00
_cell.angle_beta   90.00
_cell.angle_gamma   90.00
#
_symmetry.space_group_name_H-M   'P 1'
#
loop_
_entity.id
_entity.type
_entity.pdbx_description
1 polymer ?
#
loop_
_entity_poly.entity_id
_entity_poly.type
_entity_poly.pdbx_seq_one_letter_code
_entity_poly.pdbx_strand_id
1 'polypeptide(L)'
;MATELTVQSERAFQKQPHIFLNSKTKVKSSRPGKGGRRWYKDVGLGFRTPTTAIEGQYIDKKCPFTGMVSIRGRILTGTVVSTKMHRTIIIRREYLHYIPKYNRYEKRHKNLAAHVSPGFPC
;
A
#
# COMPACT_ATOMS: atom_id res chain seq x y z
N MET A 1 -2.63 3.95 -16.02
CA MET A 1 -1.94 2.85 -15.31
C MET A 1 -0.54 3.32 -14.98
N ALA A 2 -0.17 3.35 -13.70
CA ALA A 2 1.19 3.69 -13.31
C ALA A 2 2.11 2.53 -13.72
N THR A 3 3.18 2.83 -14.44
CA THR A 3 4.16 1.85 -14.90
C THR A 3 4.90 1.25 -13.70
N GLU A 4 5.03 -0.08 -13.67
CA GLU A 4 6.01 -0.72 -12.79
C GLU A 4 7.41 -0.35 -13.30
N LEU A 5 7.97 0.71 -12.73
CA LEU A 5 9.39 1.02 -12.91
C LEU A 5 10.18 -0.18 -12.40
N THR A 6 11.27 -0.51 -13.11
CA THR A 6 12.24 -1.50 -12.64
C THR A 6 12.56 -1.24 -11.17
N VAL A 7 12.67 -2.30 -10.35
CA VAL A 7 12.80 -2.22 -8.88
C VAL A 7 13.91 -1.26 -8.43
N GLN A 8 14.89 -1.02 -9.29
CA GLN A 8 16.05 -0.17 -9.06
C GLN A 8 16.16 0.96 -10.09
N SER A 9 15.08 1.69 -10.35
CA SER A 9 15.08 2.81 -11.31
C SER A 9 15.72 4.09 -10.76
N GLU A 10 15.77 4.25 -9.44
CA GLU A 10 16.36 5.42 -8.80
C GLU A 10 17.89 5.32 -8.69
N ARG A 11 18.55 6.48 -8.63
CA ARG A 11 20.02 6.59 -8.46
C ARG A 11 20.49 5.96 -7.14
N ALA A 12 19.66 6.00 -6.10
CA ALA A 12 19.96 5.40 -4.81
C ALA A 12 19.53 3.92 -4.79
N PHE A 13 20.38 3.05 -4.27
CA PHE A 13 20.06 1.63 -4.12
C PHE A 13 18.87 1.44 -3.17
N GLN A 14 17.76 0.92 -3.69
CA GLN A 14 16.58 0.61 -2.94
C GLN A 14 16.75 -0.77 -2.30
N LYS A 15 16.60 -0.83 -0.97
CA LYS A 15 16.48 -2.06 -0.20
C LYS A 15 15.60 -1.84 1.02
N GLN A 16 15.07 -2.91 1.59
CA GLN A 16 14.45 -2.83 2.91
C GLN A 16 15.52 -2.50 3.97
N PRO A 17 15.21 -1.61 4.93
CA PRO A 17 16.15 -1.27 5.98
C PRO A 17 16.42 -2.49 6.87
N HIS A 18 17.65 -2.61 7.38
CA HIS A 18 18.10 -3.71 8.25
C HIS A 18 18.04 -5.13 7.64
N ILE A 19 17.78 -5.25 6.34
CA ILE A 19 17.90 -6.53 5.62
C ILE A 19 19.24 -6.56 4.89
N PHE A 20 20.03 -7.58 5.22
CA PHE A 20 21.32 -7.81 4.61
C PHE A 20 21.21 -8.67 3.35
N LEU A 21 21.75 -8.18 2.22
CA LEU A 21 21.65 -8.83 0.91
C LEU A 21 22.91 -9.58 0.47
N ASN A 22 24.03 -9.48 1.17
CA ASN A 22 25.29 -10.09 0.70
C ASN A 22 25.67 -11.34 1.52
N SER A 23 24.79 -12.35 1.57
CA SER A 23 25.09 -13.61 2.27
C SER A 23 26.01 -14.52 1.44
N LYS A 24 27.18 -14.85 1.99
CA LYS A 24 28.19 -15.73 1.36
C LYS A 24 27.78 -17.21 1.32
N THR A 25 26.81 -17.61 2.15
CA THR A 25 26.29 -18.98 2.22
C THR A 25 25.23 -19.21 1.13
N LYS A 26 25.52 -20.11 0.18
CA LYS A 26 24.57 -20.59 -0.86
C LYS A 26 23.55 -21.60 -0.30
N VAL A 27 23.13 -21.48 0.96
CA VAL A 27 22.16 -22.43 1.52
C VAL A 27 20.75 -21.99 1.14
N LYS A 28 20.16 -22.82 0.29
CA LYS A 28 18.88 -22.63 -0.40
C LYS A 28 17.71 -22.61 0.58
N SER A 29 17.09 -21.46 0.77
CA SER A 29 15.63 -21.38 0.83
C SER A 29 15.16 -20.16 0.07
N SER A 30 14.97 -20.32 -1.24
CA SER A 30 14.31 -19.33 -2.11
C SER A 30 12.80 -19.26 -1.85
N ARG A 31 12.36 -19.37 -0.60
CA ARG A 31 10.95 -19.25 -0.23
C ARG A 31 10.76 -17.89 0.43
N PRO A 32 9.90 -16.99 -0.09
CA PRO A 32 9.53 -15.80 0.66
C PRO A 32 8.83 -16.24 1.96
N GLY A 33 9.33 -15.82 3.14
CA GLY A 33 8.86 -16.33 4.44
C GLY A 33 9.97 -16.54 5.47
N LYS A 34 9.75 -17.42 6.46
CA LYS A 34 10.66 -17.78 7.59
C LYS A 34 12.09 -18.27 7.20
N GLY A 35 12.43 -18.26 5.91
CA GLY A 35 13.78 -18.44 5.37
C GLY A 35 14.08 -17.59 4.12
N GLY A 36 13.20 -16.64 3.80
CA GLY A 36 13.31 -15.72 2.67
C GLY A 36 13.80 -14.35 3.11
N ARG A 37 14.55 -13.67 2.25
CA ARG A 37 15.23 -12.41 2.57
C ARG A 37 14.36 -11.17 2.45
N ARG A 38 13.03 -11.31 2.45
CA ARG A 38 12.06 -10.21 2.36
C ARG A 38 11.23 -10.17 3.64
N TRP A 39 11.21 -9.00 4.28
CA TRP A 39 10.40 -8.78 5.47
C TRP A 39 8.99 -8.34 5.09
N TYR A 40 8.00 -8.96 5.70
CA TYR A 40 6.60 -8.54 5.66
C TYR A 40 6.02 -8.74 7.05
N LYS A 41 4.91 -8.06 7.33
CA LYS A 41 4.18 -8.19 8.58
C LYS A 41 2.69 -8.34 8.33
N ASP A 42 2.02 -8.96 9.29
CA ASP A 42 0.59 -8.82 9.44
C ASP A 42 0.28 -7.40 9.94
N VAL A 43 -0.72 -6.77 9.33
CA VAL A 43 -1.11 -5.39 9.59
C VAL A 43 -2.20 -5.32 10.66
N GLY A 44 -2.83 -6.46 10.99
CA GLY A 44 -3.92 -6.56 11.96
C GLY A 44 -5.28 -6.18 11.37
N LEU A 45 -6.28 -6.02 12.23
CA LEU A 45 -7.66 -5.65 11.86
C LEU A 45 -8.34 -6.66 10.90
N GLY A 46 -7.82 -7.90 10.83
CA GLY A 46 -8.33 -8.95 9.94
C GLY A 46 -7.92 -8.80 8.46
N PHE A 47 -7.05 -7.84 8.12
CA PHE A 47 -6.56 -7.68 6.76
C PHE A 47 -5.50 -8.73 6.42
N ARG A 48 -5.81 -9.60 5.46
CA ARG A 48 -4.86 -10.59 4.96
C ARG A 48 -3.78 -9.91 4.11
N THR A 49 -2.52 -10.26 4.37
CA THR A 49 -1.38 -9.85 3.54
C THR A 49 -1.54 -10.41 2.12
N PRO A 50 -1.50 -9.58 1.07
CA PRO A 50 -1.63 -10.07 -0.30
C PRO A 50 -0.40 -10.89 -0.70
N THR A 51 -0.59 -11.90 -1.54
CA THR A 51 0.49 -12.76 -2.07
C THR A 51 1.53 -11.94 -2.83
N THR A 52 1.09 -10.90 -3.55
CA THR A 52 1.94 -9.93 -4.26
C THR A 52 2.91 -9.19 -3.32
N ALA A 53 2.58 -8.99 -2.04
CA ALA A 53 3.49 -8.38 -1.08
C ALA A 53 4.56 -9.35 -0.59
N ILE A 54 4.23 -10.63 -0.52
CA ILE A 54 5.11 -11.72 -0.05
C ILE A 54 6.11 -12.10 -1.15
N GLU A 55 5.61 -12.33 -2.36
CA GLU A 55 6.39 -12.81 -3.51
C GLU A 55 6.98 -11.68 -4.35
N GLY A 56 6.33 -10.52 -4.38
CA GLY A 56 6.76 -9.39 -5.20
C GLY A 56 8.07 -8.76 -4.75
N GLN A 57 8.83 -8.24 -5.70
CA GLN A 57 10.17 -7.67 -5.46
C GLN A 57 10.18 -6.14 -5.27
N TYR A 58 9.02 -5.48 -5.28
CA TYR A 58 8.95 -4.02 -5.14
C TYR A 58 9.48 -3.53 -3.78
N ILE A 59 10.01 -2.30 -3.76
CA ILE A 59 10.49 -1.64 -2.54
C ILE A 59 9.71 -0.35 -2.34
N ASP A 60 8.95 -0.33 -1.25
CA ASP A 60 8.17 0.83 -0.85
C ASP A 60 8.23 1.01 0.67
N LYS A 61 8.83 2.12 1.09
CA LYS A 61 8.95 2.48 2.51
C LYS A 61 7.59 2.79 3.15
N LYS A 62 6.61 3.23 2.35
CA LYS A 62 5.28 3.65 2.79
C LYS A 62 4.25 2.51 2.75
N CYS A 63 4.62 1.34 2.22
CA CYS A 63 3.74 0.18 2.18
C CYS A 63 3.37 -0.29 3.61
N PRO A 64 2.10 -0.57 3.91
CA PRO A 64 1.69 -1.06 5.22
C PRO A 64 2.16 -2.50 5.51
N PHE A 65 2.40 -3.31 4.48
CA PHE A 65 2.76 -4.73 4.64
C PHE A 65 4.27 -4.97 4.70
N THR A 66 5.05 -4.33 3.82
CA THR A 66 6.50 -4.55 3.66
C THR A 66 7.33 -3.36 4.12
N GLY A 67 6.68 -2.29 4.58
CA GLY A 67 7.30 -1.07 5.08
C GLY A 67 7.06 -0.84 6.58
N MET A 68 7.58 0.28 7.08
CA MET A 68 7.55 0.59 8.51
C MET A 68 6.19 1.16 8.98
N VAL A 69 5.27 1.43 8.06
CA VAL A 69 3.96 2.04 8.36
C VAL A 69 3.01 1.02 9.00
N SER A 70 2.32 1.41 10.07
CA SER A 70 1.26 0.63 10.72
C SER A 70 -0.12 1.24 10.43
N ILE A 71 -1.14 0.44 10.14
CA ILE A 71 -2.52 0.93 10.03
C ILE A 71 -3.09 1.16 11.42
N ARG A 72 -3.63 2.36 11.67
CA ARG A 72 -4.24 2.75 12.94
C ARG A 72 -5.29 3.84 12.72
N GLY A 73 -6.26 3.94 13.64
CA GLY A 73 -7.30 4.96 13.60
C GLY A 73 -8.47 4.59 12.69
N ARG A 74 -9.03 5.59 12.00
CA ARG A 74 -10.27 5.45 11.22
C ARG A 74 -10.03 4.71 9.91
N ILE A 75 -10.79 3.64 9.67
CA ILE A 75 -10.84 2.94 8.38
C ILE A 75 -11.96 3.56 7.55
N LEU A 76 -11.64 4.00 6.34
CA LEU A 76 -12.58 4.68 5.45
C LEU A 76 -12.75 3.89 4.15
N THR A 77 -13.96 3.88 3.62
CA THR A 77 -14.29 3.35 2.30
C THR A 77 -14.66 4.49 1.36
N GLY A 78 -14.40 4.30 0.07
CA GLY A 78 -14.75 5.24 -1.00
C GLY A 78 -14.34 4.70 -2.37
N THR A 79 -14.75 5.40 -3.42
CA THR A 79 -14.46 5.03 -4.81
C THR A 79 -13.18 5.70 -5.29
N VAL A 80 -12.40 5.00 -6.12
CA VAL A 80 -11.18 5.56 -6.72
C VAL A 80 -11.56 6.45 -7.89
N VAL A 81 -11.20 7.73 -7.84
CA VAL A 81 -11.50 8.71 -8.91
C VAL A 81 -10.33 8.93 -9.85
N SER A 82 -9.11 8.92 -9.32
CA SER A 82 -7.90 9.19 -10.11
C SER A 82 -6.72 8.36 -9.64
N THR A 83 -6.04 7.77 -10.61
CA THR A 83 -4.81 6.98 -10.48
C THR A 83 -3.63 7.61 -11.23
N LYS A 84 -3.73 8.91 -11.55
CA LYS A 84 -2.71 9.62 -12.37
C LYS A 84 -1.36 9.80 -11.63
N MET A 85 -1.36 9.84 -10.31
CA MET A 85 -0.17 10.03 -9.51
C MET A 85 0.59 8.72 -9.30
N HIS A 86 1.92 8.80 -9.18
CA HIS A 86 2.73 7.62 -8.89
C HIS A 86 2.56 7.16 -7.43
N ARG A 87 2.11 5.91 -7.24
CA ARG A 87 1.90 5.24 -5.92
C ARG A 87 0.93 5.96 -4.97
N THR A 88 0.05 6.82 -5.47
CA THR A 88 -0.98 7.51 -4.67
C THR A 88 -2.25 7.65 -5.50
N ILE A 89 -3.40 7.45 -4.87
CA ILE A 89 -4.71 7.59 -5.49
C ILE A 89 -5.55 8.64 -4.78
N ILE A 90 -6.54 9.17 -5.50
CA ILE A 90 -7.56 10.04 -4.93
C ILE A 90 -8.84 9.23 -4.79
N ILE A 91 -9.29 9.08 -3.54
CA ILE A 91 -10.55 8.44 -3.18
C ILE A 91 -11.62 9.52 -3.01
N ARG A 92 -12.82 9.27 -3.51
CA ARG A 92 -14.01 10.11 -3.29
C ARG A 92 -14.98 9.40 -2.35
N ARG A 93 -15.49 10.17 -1.39
CA ARG A 93 -16.51 9.73 -0.45
C ARG A 93 -17.75 10.58 -0.64
N GLU A 94 -18.81 9.96 -1.10
CA GLU A 94 -20.11 10.58 -1.23
C GLU A 94 -20.90 10.38 0.06
N TYR A 95 -21.56 11.42 0.54
CA TYR A 95 -22.41 11.36 1.72
C TYR A 95 -23.57 12.34 1.58
N LEU A 96 -24.66 12.03 2.27
CA LEU A 96 -25.84 12.86 2.31
C LEU A 96 -25.76 13.77 3.55
N HIS A 97 -25.80 15.08 3.33
CA HIS A 97 -25.83 16.08 4.40
C HIS A 97 -27.28 16.48 4.67
N TYR A 98 -27.75 16.27 5.89
CA TYR A 98 -29.11 16.63 6.30
C TYR A 98 -29.24 18.14 6.53
N ILE A 99 -30.29 18.76 6.00
CA ILE A 99 -30.61 20.19 6.21
C ILE A 99 -31.88 20.27 7.07
N PRO A 100 -31.77 20.61 8.38
CA PRO A 100 -32.91 20.61 9.30
C PRO A 100 -34.06 21.52 8.87
N LYS A 101 -33.74 22.69 8.31
CA LYS A 101 -34.74 23.68 7.87
C LYS A 101 -35.73 23.13 6.84
N TYR A 102 -35.26 22.27 5.94
CA TYR A 102 -36.05 21.75 4.83
C TYR A 102 -36.42 20.28 4.98
N ASN A 103 -35.98 19.62 6.06
CA ASN A 103 -36.13 18.18 6.29
C ASN A 103 -35.74 17.35 5.05
N ARG A 104 -34.62 17.72 4.42
CA ARG A 104 -34.12 17.13 3.16
C ARG A 104 -32.62 16.86 3.25
N TYR A 105 -32.13 15.98 2.38
CA TYR A 105 -30.71 15.67 2.24
C TYR A 105 -30.11 16.28 0.98
N GLU A 106 -28.90 16.80 1.10
CA GLU A 106 -28.08 17.27 -0.02
C GLU A 106 -26.93 16.29 -0.27
N LYS A 107 -26.66 15.93 -1.53
CA LYS A 107 -25.50 15.12 -1.91
C LYS A 107 -24.24 15.96 -1.83
N ARG A 108 -23.29 15.55 -0.97
CA ARG A 108 -21.96 16.14 -0.86
C ARG A 108 -20.89 15.08 -1.11
N HIS A 109 -19.70 15.54 -1.44
CA HIS A 109 -18.55 14.65 -1.57
C HIS A 109 -17.30 15.28 -0.96
N LYS A 110 -16.35 14.44 -0.55
CA LYS A 110 -15.00 14.85 -0.16
C LYS A 110 -13.99 13.94 -0.83
N ASN A 111 -12.90 14.55 -1.31
CA ASN A 111 -11.78 13.84 -1.91
C ASN A 111 -10.67 13.70 -0.87
N LEU A 112 -10.05 12.52 -0.82
CA LEU A 112 -8.95 12.20 0.09
C LEU A 112 -7.83 11.53 -0.70
N ALA A 113 -6.59 11.96 -0.47
CA ALA A 113 -5.42 11.29 -1.02
C ALA A 113 -5.07 10.08 -0.16
N ALA A 114 -4.86 8.93 -0.79
CA ALA A 114 -4.47 7.69 -0.14
C ALA A 114 -3.24 7.08 -0.83
N HIS A 115 -2.29 6.61 -0.05
CA HIS A 115 -1.12 5.90 -0.58
C HIS A 115 -1.53 4.52 -1.09
N VAL A 116 -1.00 4.12 -2.24
CA VAL A 116 -1.21 2.78 -2.80
C VAL A 116 0.10 2.04 -2.83
N SER A 117 0.13 0.90 -2.13
CA SER A 117 1.25 -0.03 -2.24
C SER A 117 1.25 -0.65 -3.64
N PRO A 118 2.42 -0.81 -4.29
CA PRO A 118 2.54 -1.53 -5.56
C PRO A 118 2.00 -2.97 -5.54
N GLY A 119 1.80 -3.56 -4.36
CA GLY A 119 1.14 -4.87 -4.23
C GLY A 119 -0.34 -4.89 -4.64
N PHE A 120 -0.97 -3.73 -4.84
CA PHE A 120 -2.35 -3.64 -5.35
C PHE A 120 -2.37 -3.05 -6.76
N PRO A 121 -2.92 -3.78 -7.74
CA PRO A 121 -3.28 -3.16 -9.01
C PRO A 121 -4.51 -2.27 -8.79
N CYS A 122 -4.42 -0.99 -9.17
CA CYS A 122 -5.52 -0.01 -9.13
C CYS A 122 -5.69 0.67 -10.48
#